data_AF-A0A4S8K8J6-F1
#
_entry.id   AF-A0A4S8K8J6-F1
#
_cell.length_a   1.000
_cell.length_b   1.000
_cell.length_c   1.000
_cell.angle_alpha   90.00
_cell.angle_beta   90.00
_cell.angle_gamma   90.00
#
_symmetry.space_group_name_H-M   'P 1'
#
loop_
_entity.id
_entity.type
_entity.pdbx_description
1 polymer ?
#
loop_
_entity_poly.entity_id
_entity_poly.type
_entity_poly.pdbx_seq_one_letter_code
_entity_poly.pdbx_strand_id
1 'polypeptide(L)'
;MAFDMGYCLSWRVAVEANNARAWRTVPGQCIGCVEDYMLRGQYSRYLDTVIDRIFIYLDGIVTADDRMGAWILDVDGTCLFNLVHYKDKHFGGDSFDPLALKIWALRGVRPAIPAVLLMYLL
;
A
#
# COMPACT_ATOMS: atom_id res chain seq x y z
N MET A 1 13.04 -10.62 20.79
CA MET A 1 11.84 -10.32 21.59
C MET A 1 10.65 -10.65 20.72
N ALA A 2 9.72 -11.48 21.19
CA ALA A 2 8.46 -11.68 20.47
C ALA A 2 7.65 -10.39 20.62
N PHE A 3 7.45 -9.67 19.52
CA PHE A 3 6.49 -8.57 19.49
C PHE A 3 5.10 -9.12 19.80
N ASP A 4 4.24 -8.35 20.48
CA ASP A 4 2.83 -8.73 20.65
C ASP A 4 2.13 -8.67 19.28
N MET A 5 2.18 -9.80 18.59
CA MET A 5 1.59 -9.97 17.27
C MET A 5 0.09 -9.66 17.28
N GLY A 6 -0.60 -9.91 18.41
CA GLY A 6 -2.02 -9.58 18.56
C GLY A 6 -2.28 -8.09 18.51
N TYR A 7 -1.51 -7.31 19.28
CA TYR A 7 -1.60 -5.85 19.24
C TYR A 7 -1.28 -5.30 17.84
N CYS A 8 -0.19 -5.75 17.21
CA CYS A 8 0.26 -5.17 15.94
C CYS A 8 -0.66 -5.49 14.76
N LEU A 9 -1.23 -6.70 14.73
CA LEU A 9 -2.26 -7.04 13.75
C LEU A 9 -3.53 -6.22 13.97
N SER A 10 -3.96 -6.06 15.22
CA SER A 10 -5.13 -5.25 15.57
C SER A 10 -4.92 -3.78 15.20
N TRP A 11 -3.73 -3.24 15.48
CA TRP A 11 -3.36 -1.87 15.11
C TRP A 11 -3.37 -1.68 13.59
N ARG A 12 -2.79 -2.59 12.81
CA ARG A 12 -2.79 -2.52 11.35
C ARG A 12 -4.21 -2.53 10.79
N VAL A 13 -5.07 -3.44 11.26
CA VAL A 13 -6.48 -3.46 10.85
C VAL A 13 -7.19 -2.16 11.23
N ALA A 14 -6.92 -1.60 12.41
CA ALA A 14 -7.49 -0.32 12.82
C ALA A 14 -7.02 0.84 11.91
N VAL A 15 -5.78 0.81 11.41
CA VAL A 15 -5.27 1.79 10.42
C VAL A 15 -5.98 1.62 9.07
N GLU A 16 -6.01 0.41 8.51
CA GLU A 16 -6.66 0.12 7.22
C GLU A 16 -8.17 0.41 7.24
N ALA A 17 -8.83 0.19 8.38
CA ALA A 17 -10.25 0.51 8.57
C ALA A 17 -10.50 1.98 8.99
N ASN A 18 -9.47 2.84 8.97
CA ASN A 18 -9.56 4.26 9.33
C ASN A 18 -10.05 4.54 10.78
N ASN A 19 -9.92 3.56 11.68
CA ASN A 19 -10.23 3.69 13.10
C ASN A 19 -9.06 4.31 13.89
N ALA A 20 -7.81 4.01 13.49
CA ALA A 20 -6.60 4.60 14.03
C ALA A 20 -6.07 5.66 13.06
N ARG A 21 -6.24 6.94 13.39
CA ARG A 21 -5.97 8.08 12.51
C ARG A 21 -4.84 8.95 13.03
N ALA A 22 -4.26 9.77 12.14
CA ALA A 22 -3.23 10.77 12.46
C ALA A 22 -2.02 10.22 13.23
N TRP A 23 -1.71 8.93 13.07
CA TRP A 23 -0.47 8.35 13.56
C TRP A 23 0.71 8.92 12.75
N ARG A 24 1.83 9.18 13.42
CA ARG A 24 3.01 9.80 12.79
C ARG A 24 4.06 8.78 12.37
N THR A 25 4.13 7.68 13.10
CA THR A 25 5.04 6.56 12.85
C THR A 25 4.36 5.25 13.23
N VAL A 26 4.86 4.15 12.67
CA VAL A 26 4.54 2.81 13.13
C VAL A 26 4.97 2.68 14.60
N PRO A 27 4.12 2.17 15.51
CA PRO A 27 4.53 1.90 16.88
C PRO A 27 5.81 1.06 16.90
N GLY A 28 6.78 1.41 17.74
CA GLY A 28 8.10 0.75 17.73
C GLY A 28 8.01 -0.78 17.86
N GLN A 29 7.07 -1.27 18.67
CA GLN A 29 6.81 -2.70 18.84
C GLN A 29 6.17 -3.41 17.62
N CYS A 30 5.75 -2.65 16.60
CA CYS A 30 5.09 -3.17 15.41
C CYS A 30 5.92 -3.04 14.13
N ILE A 31 7.12 -2.45 14.21
CA ILE A 31 8.01 -2.30 13.05
C ILE A 31 8.28 -3.67 12.40
N GLY A 32 8.66 -4.68 13.19
CA GLY A 32 8.89 -6.03 12.67
C GLY A 32 7.63 -6.70 12.10
N CYS A 33 6.46 -6.40 12.65
CA CYS A 33 5.19 -6.89 12.12
C CYS A 33 4.87 -6.27 10.74
N VAL A 34 5.15 -4.99 10.55
CA VAL A 34 4.96 -4.29 9.26
C VAL A 34 6.00 -4.77 8.25
N GLU A 35 7.25 -4.92 8.66
CA GLU A 35 8.30 -5.53 7.83
C GLU A 35 7.88 -6.91 7.30
N ASP A 36 7.46 -7.81 8.19
CA ASP A 36 7.02 -9.14 7.81
C ASP A 36 5.80 -9.09 6.88
N TYR A 37 4.83 -8.20 7.15
CA TYR A 37 3.67 -7.99 6.27
C TYR A 37 4.08 -7.60 4.84
N MET A 38 4.99 -6.63 4.73
CA MET A 38 5.45 -6.09 3.45
C MET A 38 6.35 -7.04 2.68
N LEU A 39 7.16 -7.86 3.38
CA LEU A 39 8.19 -8.70 2.75
C LEU A 39 7.80 -10.17 2.60
N ARG A 40 6.95 -10.73 3.48
CA ARG A 40 6.64 -12.17 3.51
C ARG A 40 5.36 -12.54 2.75
N GLY A 41 4.93 -11.68 1.83
CA GLY A 41 3.86 -11.99 0.86
C GLY A 41 2.43 -11.76 1.35
N GLN A 42 2.20 -11.34 2.60
CA GLN A 42 0.84 -10.99 3.02
C GLN A 42 0.34 -9.74 2.27
N TYR A 43 1.20 -8.74 2.08
CA TYR A 43 0.87 -7.55 1.28
C TYR A 43 0.55 -7.88 -0.18
N SER A 44 1.29 -8.79 -0.83
CA SER A 44 1.01 -9.17 -2.23
C SER A 44 -0.33 -9.89 -2.35
N ARG A 45 -0.63 -10.84 -1.46
CA ARG A 45 -1.94 -11.52 -1.43
C ARG A 45 -3.10 -10.57 -1.17
N TYR A 46 -2.87 -9.55 -0.35
CA TYR A 46 -3.86 -8.49 -0.13
C TYR A 46 -4.14 -7.74 -1.44
N LEU A 47 -3.10 -7.33 -2.18
CA LEU A 47 -3.28 -6.67 -3.47
C LEU A 47 -4.02 -7.55 -4.48
N ASP A 48 -3.65 -8.82 -4.60
CA ASP A 48 -4.34 -9.76 -5.50
C ASP A 48 -5.84 -9.83 -5.16
N THR A 49 -6.17 -9.92 -3.88
CA THR A 49 -7.57 -9.94 -3.41
C THR A 49 -8.31 -8.65 -3.75
N VAL A 50 -7.67 -7.48 -3.61
CA VAL A 50 -8.28 -6.19 -3.95
C VAL A 50 -8.54 -6.09 -5.45
N ILE A 51 -7.58 -6.48 -6.28
CA ILE A 51 -7.69 -6.43 -7.74
C ILE A 51 -8.78 -7.38 -8.24
N ASP A 52 -8.86 -8.59 -7.69
CA ASP A 52 -9.96 -9.52 -8.00
C ASP A 52 -11.33 -8.91 -7.69
N ARG A 53 -11.47 -8.19 -6.56
CA ARG A 53 -12.72 -7.51 -6.19
C ARG A 53 -13.06 -6.36 -7.12
N ILE A 54 -12.05 -5.64 -7.61
CA ILE A 54 -12.23 -4.59 -8.60
C ILE A 54 -12.78 -5.19 -9.89
N PHE A 55 -12.17 -6.25 -10.44
CA PHE A 55 -12.67 -6.90 -11.66
C PHE A 55 -14.10 -7.43 -11.53
N ILE A 56 -14.43 -8.08 -10.40
CA ILE A 56 -15.79 -8.54 -10.12
C ILE A 56 -16.79 -7.38 -10.14
N TYR A 57 -16.42 -6.22 -9.59
CA TYR A 57 -17.27 -5.04 -9.62
C TYR A 57 -17.50 -4.54 -11.05
N LEU A 58 -16.47 -4.59 -11.90
CA LEU A 58 -16.55 -4.12 -13.29
C LEU A 58 -17.35 -4.97 -14.21
N ASP A 59 -17.26 -6.28 -14.06
CA ASP A 59 -18.10 -7.20 -14.81
C ASP A 59 -19.60 -6.96 -14.53
N GLY A 60 -19.92 -6.32 -13.40
CA GLY A 60 -21.27 -5.95 -13.01
C GLY A 60 -21.74 -4.56 -13.46
N ILE A 61 -20.87 -3.72 -14.05
CA ILE A 61 -21.24 -2.35 -14.44
C ILE A 61 -21.70 -2.31 -15.91
N VAL A 62 -22.87 -1.71 -16.14
CA VAL A 62 -23.30 -1.30 -17.47
C VAL A 62 -22.80 0.12 -17.73
N THR A 63 -21.80 0.27 -18.60
CA THR A 63 -21.27 1.58 -18.99
C THR A 63 -22.16 2.26 -20.02
N ALA A 64 -22.30 3.58 -19.96
CA ALA A 64 -22.91 4.36 -21.04
C ALA A 64 -22.07 4.22 -22.33
N ASP A 65 -22.73 4.20 -23.49
CA ASP A 65 -22.06 4.12 -24.81
C ASP A 65 -21.50 5.49 -25.25
N ASP A 66 -21.09 6.33 -24.29
CA ASP A 66 -20.51 7.65 -24.53
C ASP A 66 -18.98 7.64 -24.58
N ARG A 67 -18.36 6.49 -24.26
CA ARG A 67 -16.90 6.28 -24.16
C ARG A 67 -16.21 7.23 -23.16
N MET A 68 -16.95 7.75 -22.18
CA MET A 68 -16.41 8.67 -21.16
C MET A 68 -16.04 7.97 -19.84
N GLY A 69 -16.12 6.63 -19.80
CA GLY A 69 -15.70 5.83 -18.65
C GLY A 69 -14.23 6.08 -18.31
N ALA A 70 -13.96 6.43 -17.05
CA ALA A 70 -12.62 6.73 -16.58
C ALA A 70 -12.38 6.17 -15.18
N TRP A 71 -11.11 5.88 -14.92
CA TRP A 71 -10.59 5.44 -13.64
C TRP A 71 -9.60 6.44 -13.12
N ILE A 72 -9.66 6.68 -11.82
CA ILE A 72 -8.71 7.55 -11.15
C ILE A 72 -7.89 6.67 -10.23
N LEU A 73 -6.58 6.64 -10.47
CA LEU A 73 -5.63 5.91 -9.67
C LEU A 73 -4.72 6.91 -8.98
N ASP A 74 -4.54 6.72 -7.68
CA ASP A 74 -3.42 7.33 -6.98
C ASP A 74 -2.09 6.74 -7.47
N VAL A 75 -0.99 7.45 -7.25
CA VAL A 75 0.34 7.05 -7.74
C VAL A 75 1.16 6.38 -6.63
N ASP A 76 1.33 7.05 -5.49
CA ASP A 76 2.33 6.69 -4.48
C ASP A 76 1.77 5.69 -3.47
N GLY A 77 2.27 4.44 -3.50
CA GLY A 77 1.72 3.35 -2.70
C GLY A 77 0.52 2.65 -3.35
N THR A 78 0.08 3.12 -4.51
CA THR A 78 -1.01 2.55 -5.31
C THR A 78 -0.49 2.00 -6.64
N CYS A 79 0.02 2.85 -7.53
CA CYS A 79 0.64 2.40 -8.79
C CYS A 79 2.13 2.08 -8.62
N LEU A 80 2.83 2.82 -7.77
CA LEU A 80 4.28 2.74 -7.58
C LEU A 80 4.65 2.35 -6.14
N PHE A 81 5.62 1.45 -6.01
CA PHE A 81 6.10 0.98 -4.71
C PHE A 81 7.08 1.97 -4.06
N ASN A 82 6.74 2.39 -2.83
CA ASN A 82 7.64 3.15 -1.97
C ASN A 82 8.43 2.28 -0.98
N LEU A 83 8.21 0.96 -1.00
CA LEU A 83 8.80 0.01 -0.04
C LEU A 83 10.33 0.12 0.02
N VAL A 84 11.00 0.33 -1.11
CA VAL A 84 12.46 0.47 -1.17
C VAL A 84 12.94 1.68 -0.36
N HIS A 85 12.21 2.81 -0.40
CA HIS A 85 12.50 3.96 0.45
C HIS A 85 12.27 3.64 1.93
N TYR A 86 11.17 2.96 2.23
CA TYR A 86 10.76 2.70 3.62
C TYR A 86 11.58 1.61 4.32
N LYS A 87 12.33 0.77 3.60
CA LYS A 87 13.31 -0.15 4.20
C LYS A 87 14.35 0.60 5.04
N ASP A 88 14.86 1.71 4.51
CA ASP A 88 15.85 2.56 5.20
C ASP A 88 15.20 3.52 6.22
N LYS A 89 13.87 3.43 6.40
CA LYS A 89 13.06 4.24 7.33
C LYS A 89 12.32 3.37 8.35
N HIS A 90 12.88 2.21 8.66
CA HIS A 90 12.32 1.23 9.58
C HIS A 90 10.84 0.92 9.32
N PHE A 91 10.47 0.78 8.03
CA PHE A 91 9.10 0.50 7.59
C PHE A 91 8.07 1.51 8.12
N GLY A 92 8.47 2.77 8.30
CA GLY A 92 7.64 3.84 8.86
C GLY A 92 7.78 4.03 10.36
N GLY A 93 8.75 3.36 11.00
CA GLY A 93 9.14 3.63 12.38
C GLY A 93 9.85 4.98 12.56
N ASP A 94 10.52 5.46 11.51
CA ASP A 94 11.13 6.79 11.48
C ASP A 94 10.09 7.87 11.17
N SER A 95 10.32 9.08 11.66
CA SER A 95 9.46 10.23 11.35
C SER A 95 9.47 10.54 9.84
N PHE A 96 8.29 10.85 9.31
CA PHE A 96 8.14 11.17 7.89
C PHE A 96 8.88 12.45 7.50
N ASP A 97 9.74 12.33 6.48
CA ASP A 97 10.44 13.45 5.85
C ASP A 97 9.96 13.60 4.38
N PRO A 98 9.10 14.60 4.08
CA PRO A 98 8.56 14.77 2.74
C PRO A 98 9.62 15.18 1.72
N LEU A 99 10.67 15.88 2.13
CA LEU A 99 11.74 16.30 1.22
C LEU A 99 12.61 15.10 0.83
N ALA A 100 12.95 14.25 1.81
CA ALA A 100 13.68 13.02 1.54
C ALA A 100 12.92 12.08 0.61
N LEU A 101 11.60 11.90 0.82
CA LEU A 101 10.76 11.09 -0.07
C LEU A 101 10.75 11.67 -1.49
N LYS A 102 10.57 13.00 -1.62
CA LYS A 102 10.57 13.68 -2.93
C LYS A 102 11.89 13.51 -3.66
N ILE A 103 13.03 13.74 -3.00
CA ILE A 103 14.37 13.58 -3.60
C ILE A 103 14.59 12.14 -4.04
N TRP A 104 14.15 11.17 -3.24
CA TRP A 104 14.25 9.76 -3.58
C TRP A 104 13.35 9.41 -4.79
N ALA A 105 12.10 9.87 -4.80
CA ALA A 105 11.16 9.65 -5.90
C ALA A 105 11.66 10.20 -7.24
N LEU A 106 12.35 11.35 -7.22
CA LEU A 106 12.95 11.97 -8.41
C LEU A 106 14.07 11.14 -9.05
N ARG A 107 14.61 10.13 -8.35
CA ARG A 107 15.59 9.21 -8.95
C ARG A 107 14.98 8.29 -10.01
N GLY A 108 13.65 8.19 -10.09
CA GLY A 108 12.98 7.39 -11.13
C GLY A 108 13.12 5.88 -10.98
N VAL A 109 13.51 5.40 -9.79
CA VAL A 109 13.79 3.98 -9.52
C VAL A 109 12.62 3.22 -8.87
N ARG A 110 11.43 3.84 -8.81
CA ARG A 110 10.23 3.24 -8.19
C ARG A 110 9.68 2.13 -9.09
N PRO A 111 9.62 0.87 -8.63
CA PRO A 111 8.99 -0.19 -9.40
C PRO A 111 7.46 -0.03 -9.37
N ALA A 112 6.79 -0.48 -10.42
CA ALA A 112 5.34 -0.58 -10.45
C ALA A 112 4.87 -1.66 -9.46
N ILE A 113 3.67 -1.48 -8.89
CA ILE A 113 2.98 -2.51 -8.14
C ILE A 113 2.39 -3.51 -9.14
N PRO A 114 2.87 -4.78 -9.21
CA PRO A 114 2.54 -5.70 -10.30
C PRO A 114 1.03 -5.93 -10.50
N ALA A 115 0.28 -6.09 -9.41
CA ALA A 115 -1.16 -6.34 -9.48
C ALA A 115 -1.93 -5.13 -10.05
N VAL A 116 -1.53 -3.90 -9.70
CA VAL A 116 -2.13 -2.67 -10.23
C VAL A 116 -1.70 -2.41 -11.67
N LEU A 117 -0.45 -2.71 -12.02
CA LEU A 117 0.02 -2.65 -13.40
C LEU A 117 -0.76 -3.62 -14.30
N LEU A 118 -1.02 -4.84 -13.83
CA LEU A 118 -1.84 -5.80 -14.56
C LEU A 118 -3.25 -5.25 -14.78
N MET A 119 -3.88 -4.71 -13.73
CA MET A 119 -5.19 -4.08 -13.85
C MET A 119 -5.21 -2.90 -14.83
N TYR A 120 -4.16 -2.08 -14.87
CA TYR A 120 -4.08 -0.94 -15.79
C TYR A 120 -3.96 -1.35 -17.27
N LEU A 121 -3.38 -2.53 -17.54
CA LEU A 121 -3.14 -3.02 -18.89
C LEU A 121 -4.28 -3.87 -19.46
N LEU A 122 -5.23 -4.28 -18.62
CA LEU A 122 -6.42 -5.06 -18.98
C LEU A 122 -7.62 -4.14 -19.22
#